data_AF-A0A7S1ACI8-F1
#
_entry.id   AF-A0A7S1ACI8-F1
#
_cell.length_a   1.000
_cell.length_b   1.000
_cell.length_c   1.000
_cell.angle_alpha   90.00
_cell.angle_beta   90.00
_cell.angle_gamma   90.00
#
_symmetry.space_group_name_H-M   'P 1'
#
loop_
_entity.id
_entity.type
_entity.pdbx_description
1 polymer ?
#
loop_
_entity_poly.entity_id
_entity_poly.type
_entity_poly.pdbx_seq_one_letter_code
_entity_poly.pdbx_strand_id
1 'polypeptide(L)'
;DPILANRCATAISVRQRNLGQLLEASDVAVALEPLEEIFEAELEGSKKGGHDLLHRVLLALRVTANGDVTRFESSLKGIFSSLELRGRCVVITSHRWQLMVLRRFLHSHEEPSDDVVANTPPGRVAQLFPLMARDLRFAIRRVSPMVRRLPRPAYETLEGRQR
;
A
#
# COMPACT_ATOMS: atom_id res chain seq x y z
N ASP A 1 -7.06 9.86 -2.23
CA ASP A 1 -7.73 11.09 -1.83
C ASP A 1 -9.00 10.72 -1.06
N PRO A 2 -9.18 11.18 0.19
CA PRO A 2 -10.39 10.89 0.96
C PRO A 2 -11.67 11.51 0.35
N ILE A 3 -11.56 12.64 -0.36
CA ILE A 3 -12.70 13.32 -0.99
C ILE A 3 -13.18 12.49 -2.18
N LEU A 4 -12.27 12.07 -3.06
CA LEU A 4 -12.62 11.20 -4.20
C LEU A 4 -13.24 9.87 -3.73
N ALA A 5 -12.67 9.25 -2.70
CA ALA A 5 -13.21 8.01 -2.14
C ALA A 5 -14.66 8.18 -1.65
N ASN A 6 -14.96 9.31 -0.98
CA ASN A 6 -16.31 9.63 -0.51
C ASN A 6 -17.27 9.89 -1.69
N ARG A 7 -16.81 10.57 -2.74
CA ARG A 7 -17.58 10.79 -3.97
C ARG A 7 -17.94 9.47 -4.65
N CYS A 8 -16.98 8.56 -4.81
CA CYS A 8 -17.22 7.23 -5.37
C CYS A 8 -18.23 6.44 -4.52
N ALA A 9 -18.06 6.42 -3.19
CA ALA A 9 -18.98 5.73 -2.28
C ALA A 9 -20.40 6.29 -2.36
N THR A 10 -20.53 7.61 -2.45
CA THR A 10 -21.82 8.30 -2.61
C THR A 10 -22.47 7.92 -3.93
N ALA A 11 -21.74 7.98 -5.04
CA ALA A 11 -22.26 7.66 -6.36
C ALA A 11 -22.74 6.20 -6.46
N ILE A 12 -21.96 5.25 -5.94
CA ILE A 12 -22.33 3.83 -5.84
C ILE A 12 -23.60 3.66 -4.98
N SER A 13 -23.67 4.33 -3.83
CA SER A 13 -24.82 4.24 -2.92
C SER A 13 -26.10 4.81 -3.54
N VAL A 14 -26.01 5.94 -4.25
CA VAL A 14 -27.14 6.55 -4.95
C VAL A 14 -27.64 5.63 -6.05
N ARG A 15 -26.73 5.04 -6.84
CA ARG A 15 -27.08 4.07 -7.87
C ARG A 15 -27.79 2.85 -7.27
N GLN A 16 -27.27 2.31 -6.17
CA GLN A 16 -27.86 1.19 -5.46
C GLN A 16 -29.27 1.47 -4.93
N ARG A 17 -29.51 2.68 -4.42
CA ARG A 17 -30.83 3.08 -3.94
C ARG A 17 -31.86 3.18 -5.07
N ASN A 18 -31.44 3.63 -6.25
CA ASN A 18 -32.35 3.88 -7.36
C ASN A 18 -32.67 2.62 -8.18
N LEU A 19 -31.71 1.72 -8.36
CA LEU A 19 -31.84 0.56 -9.25
C LEU A 19 -31.74 -0.80 -8.54
N GLY A 20 -31.46 -0.80 -7.24
CA GLY A 20 -31.25 -2.03 -6.47
C GLY A 20 -29.79 -2.47 -6.43
N GLN A 21 -29.56 -3.76 -6.18
CA GLN A 21 -28.20 -4.29 -6.01
C GLN A 21 -27.39 -4.17 -7.30
N LEU A 22 -26.13 -3.74 -7.18
CA LEU A 22 -25.16 -3.77 -8.29
C LEU A 22 -24.47 -5.12 -8.25
N LEU A 23 -24.66 -5.92 -9.29
CA LEU A 23 -24.17 -7.30 -9.35
C LEU A 23 -22.95 -7.42 -10.26
N GLU A 24 -22.81 -6.50 -11.21
CA GLU A 24 -21.75 -6.53 -12.21
C GLU A 24 -20.79 -5.36 -12.07
N ALA A 25 -19.57 -5.51 -12.61
CA ALA A 25 -18.60 -4.42 -12.64
C ALA A 25 -19.05 -3.27 -13.55
N SER A 26 -19.83 -3.56 -14.59
CA SER A 26 -20.47 -2.59 -15.50
C SER A 26 -21.40 -1.64 -14.74
N ASP A 27 -22.17 -2.14 -13.76
CA ASP A 27 -23.05 -1.33 -12.92
C ASP A 27 -22.27 -0.29 -12.11
N VAL A 28 -21.12 -0.70 -11.59
CA VAL A 28 -20.20 0.17 -10.84
C VAL A 28 -19.56 1.19 -11.78
N ALA A 29 -19.18 0.77 -13.00
CA ALA A 29 -18.60 1.67 -14.00
C ALA A 29 -19.57 2.82 -14.33
N VAL A 30 -20.83 2.50 -14.60
CA VAL A 30 -21.88 3.51 -14.87
C VAL A 30 -22.09 4.45 -13.68
N ALA A 31 -21.96 3.95 -12.44
CA ALA A 31 -22.04 4.82 -11.26
C ALA A 31 -20.84 5.78 -11.14
N LEU A 32 -19.68 5.42 -11.70
CA LEU A 32 -18.43 6.16 -11.58
C LEU A 32 -18.15 7.09 -12.78
N GLU A 33 -18.82 6.88 -13.92
CA GLU A 33 -18.67 7.67 -15.15
C GLU A 33 -18.63 9.20 -14.91
N PRO A 34 -19.52 9.81 -14.09
CA PRO A 34 -19.47 11.25 -13.84
C PRO A 34 -18.23 11.74 -13.05
N LEU A 35 -17.45 10.81 -12.47
CA LEU A 35 -16.28 11.11 -11.67
C LEU A 35 -14.97 10.86 -12.43
N GLU A 36 -15.02 10.30 -13.64
CA GLU A 36 -13.82 9.97 -14.42
C GLU A 36 -13.04 11.22 -14.80
N GLU A 37 -13.70 12.27 -15.29
CA GLU A 37 -13.04 13.54 -15.64
C GLU A 37 -12.33 14.18 -14.43
N ILE A 38 -12.97 14.13 -13.26
CA ILE A 38 -12.39 14.65 -12.00
C ILE A 38 -11.12 13.85 -11.65
N PHE A 39 -11.21 12.54 -11.79
CA PHE A 39 -10.10 11.64 -11.49
C PHE A 39 -8.94 11.80 -12.47
N GLU A 40 -9.20 11.98 -13.76
CA GLU A 40 -8.19 12.23 -14.77
C GLU A 40 -7.46 13.56 -14.51
N ALA A 41 -8.19 14.63 -14.20
CA ALA A 41 -7.61 15.92 -13.84
C ALA A 41 -6.70 15.83 -12.61
N GLU A 42 -7.06 15.04 -11.59
CA GLU A 42 -6.19 14.78 -10.44
C GLU A 42 -4.94 13.95 -10.80
N LEU A 43 -5.01 13.15 -11.86
CA LEU A 43 -3.95 12.25 -12.32
C LEU A 43 -2.95 12.88 -13.27
N GLU A 44 -3.27 13.96 -13.97
CA GLU A 44 -2.34 14.65 -14.88
C GLU A 44 -1.04 15.11 -14.17
N GLY A 45 -1.08 15.31 -12.84
CA GLY A 45 0.11 15.55 -12.00
C GLY A 45 0.92 14.31 -11.61
N SER A 46 0.40 13.09 -11.81
CA SER A 46 1.04 11.81 -11.48
C SER A 46 1.33 11.00 -12.74
N LYS A 47 2.60 11.01 -13.17
CA LYS A 47 3.16 10.28 -14.32
C LYS A 47 2.35 9.04 -14.75
N LYS A 48 1.80 9.12 -15.97
CA LYS A 48 1.14 8.08 -16.79
C LYS A 48 1.58 6.65 -16.42
N GLY A 49 0.70 5.96 -15.72
CA GLY A 49 0.80 4.52 -15.43
C GLY A 49 -0.35 4.03 -14.56
N GLY A 50 -1.45 4.81 -14.48
CA GLY A 50 -2.53 4.60 -13.53
C GLY A 50 -3.64 3.80 -14.15
N HIS A 51 -3.98 2.67 -13.52
CA HIS A 51 -5.27 2.02 -13.73
C HIS A 51 -6.42 3.03 -13.64
N ASP A 52 -7.46 2.80 -14.45
CA ASP A 52 -8.70 3.58 -14.48
C ASP A 52 -9.39 3.62 -13.10
N LEU A 53 -10.35 4.54 -12.95
CA LEU A 53 -11.05 4.77 -11.68
C LEU A 53 -11.76 3.48 -11.22
N LEU A 54 -12.43 2.81 -12.16
CA LEU A 54 -13.14 1.55 -11.92
C LEU A 54 -12.22 0.49 -11.31
N HIS A 55 -11.07 0.22 -11.92
CA HIS A 55 -10.11 -0.77 -11.44
C HIS A 55 -9.63 -0.45 -10.02
N ARG A 56 -9.39 0.83 -9.69
CA ARG A 56 -9.00 1.22 -8.33
C ARG A 56 -10.12 0.98 -7.33
N VAL A 57 -11.36 1.30 -7.68
CA VAL A 57 -12.52 1.07 -6.83
C VAL A 57 -12.74 -0.43 -6.63
N LEU A 58 -12.70 -1.24 -7.69
CA LEU A 58 -12.83 -2.69 -7.60
C LEU A 58 -11.70 -3.32 -6.77
N LEU A 59 -10.46 -2.84 -6.94
CA LEU A 59 -9.34 -3.28 -6.10
C LEU A 59 -9.58 -2.92 -4.63
N ALA A 60 -10.06 -1.71 -4.33
CA ALA A 60 -10.36 -1.28 -2.97
C ALA A 60 -11.48 -2.11 -2.33
N LEU A 61 -12.54 -2.40 -3.09
CA LEU A 61 -13.64 -3.27 -2.66
C LEU A 61 -13.11 -4.68 -2.37
N ARG A 62 -12.33 -5.27 -3.27
CA ARG A 62 -11.72 -6.59 -3.08
C ARG A 62 -10.86 -6.65 -1.83
N VAL A 63 -9.97 -5.67 -1.66
CA VAL A 63 -9.06 -5.58 -0.51
C VAL A 63 -9.83 -5.48 0.80
N THR A 64 -10.92 -4.70 0.81
CA THR A 64 -11.75 -4.50 2.00
C THR A 64 -12.59 -5.74 2.30
N ALA A 65 -13.29 -6.28 1.31
CA ALA A 65 -14.15 -7.46 1.46
C ALA A 65 -13.39 -8.70 1.92
N ASN A 66 -12.17 -8.89 1.42
CA ASN A 66 -11.33 -10.04 1.79
C ASN A 66 -10.55 -9.83 3.10
N GLY A 67 -10.59 -8.63 3.68
CA GLY A 67 -9.76 -8.28 4.84
C GLY A 67 -8.25 -8.37 4.53
N ASP A 68 -7.84 -8.11 3.29
CA ASP A 68 -6.46 -8.29 2.80
C ASP A 68 -5.47 -7.48 3.66
N VAL A 69 -5.86 -6.29 4.12
CA VAL A 69 -5.04 -5.43 4.99
C VAL A 69 -4.73 -6.12 6.31
N THR A 70 -5.76 -6.59 7.03
CA THR A 70 -5.62 -7.23 8.34
C THR A 70 -4.86 -8.55 8.24
N ARG A 71 -5.11 -9.32 7.18
CA ARG A 71 -4.35 -10.56 6.90
C ARG A 71 -2.88 -10.26 6.67
N PHE A 72 -2.56 -9.25 5.85
CA PHE A 72 -1.18 -8.87 5.58
C PHE A 72 -0.45 -8.42 6.86
N GLU A 73 -1.08 -7.60 7.70
CA GLU A 73 -0.50 -7.21 9.00
C GLU A 73 -0.28 -8.40 9.93
N SER A 74 -1.24 -9.34 9.98
CA SER A 74 -1.13 -10.55 10.81
C SER A 74 0.01 -11.44 10.33
N SER A 75 0.15 -11.61 9.01
CA SER A 75 1.27 -12.35 8.41
C SER A 75 2.62 -11.71 8.74
N LEU A 76 2.74 -10.38 8.68
CA LEU A 76 3.96 -9.69 9.08
C LEU A 76 4.29 -9.96 10.55
N LYS A 77 3.31 -9.83 11.46
CA LYS A 77 3.52 -10.16 12.89
C LYS A 77 4.00 -11.59 13.09
N GLY A 78 3.37 -12.57 12.43
CA GLY A 78 3.74 -13.98 12.54
C GLY A 78 5.14 -14.27 12.02
N ILE A 79 5.51 -13.70 10.86
CA ILE A 79 6.85 -13.84 10.29
C ILE A 79 7.89 -13.28 11.27
N PHE A 80 7.72 -12.04 11.72
CA PHE A 80 8.69 -11.39 12.60
C PHE A 80 8.77 -12.00 14.01
N SER A 81 7.70 -12.62 14.51
CA SER A 81 7.75 -13.38 15.77
C SER A 81 8.48 -14.72 15.64
N SER A 82 8.59 -15.27 14.44
CA SER A 82 9.28 -16.53 14.16
C SER A 82 10.71 -16.36 13.66
N LEU A 83 11.12 -15.15 13.29
CA LEU A 83 12.47 -14.90 12.81
C LEU A 83 13.47 -15.08 13.96
N GLU A 84 14.54 -15.82 13.67
CA GLU A 84 15.70 -15.87 14.55
C GLU A 84 16.36 -14.49 14.66
N LEU A 85 17.14 -14.31 15.73
CA LEU A 85 17.91 -13.08 15.93
C LEU A 85 18.79 -12.78 14.70
N ARG A 86 18.70 -11.55 14.19
CA ARG A 86 19.35 -11.09 12.93
C ARG A 86 18.85 -11.76 11.65
N GLY A 87 17.74 -12.50 11.73
CA GLY A 87 17.01 -13.00 10.56
C GLY A 87 16.58 -11.86 9.63
N ARG A 88 16.50 -12.16 8.33
CA ARG A 88 16.12 -11.18 7.31
C ARG A 88 14.83 -11.59 6.65
N CYS A 89 13.92 -10.63 6.48
CA CYS A 89 12.69 -10.79 5.71
C CYS A 89 12.73 -9.86 4.50
N VAL A 90 12.43 -10.41 3.32
CA VAL A 90 12.26 -9.65 2.09
C VAL A 90 10.78 -9.63 1.73
N VAL A 91 10.20 -8.43 1.65
CA VAL A 91 8.79 -8.25 1.30
C VAL A 91 8.70 -7.58 -0.07
N ILE A 92 8.09 -8.26 -1.02
CA ILE A 92 7.82 -7.72 -2.37
C ILE A 92 6.37 -7.24 -2.41
N THR A 93 6.19 -5.94 -2.67
CA THR A 93 4.86 -5.33 -2.78
C THR A 93 4.55 -4.97 -4.22
N SER A 94 3.40 -5.38 -4.73
CA SER A 94 2.89 -4.99 -6.05
C SER A 94 1.94 -3.79 -6.00
N HIS A 95 1.33 -3.53 -4.84
CA HIS A 95 0.35 -2.45 -4.68
C HIS A 95 0.80 -1.42 -3.64
N ARG A 96 0.43 -0.16 -3.87
CA ARG A 96 0.73 0.95 -2.96
C ARG A 96 0.20 0.74 -1.54
N TRP A 97 -0.97 0.12 -1.40
CA TRP A 97 -1.55 -0.14 -0.07
C TRP A 97 -0.69 -1.12 0.75
N GLN A 98 -0.11 -2.15 0.12
CA GLN A 98 0.80 -3.09 0.80
C GLN A 98 2.04 -2.36 1.32
N LEU A 99 2.61 -1.48 0.50
CA LEU A 99 3.74 -0.65 0.90
C LEU A 99 3.40 0.27 2.08
N MET A 100 2.20 0.85 2.09
CA MET A 100 1.74 1.69 3.21
C MET A 100 1.60 0.89 4.50
N VAL A 101 1.00 -0.30 4.43
CA VAL A 101 0.87 -1.20 5.58
C VAL A 101 2.24 -1.63 6.09
N LEU A 102 3.15 -2.02 5.18
CA LEU A 102 4.52 -2.39 5.53
C LEU A 102 5.27 -1.24 6.21
N ARG A 103 5.17 -0.01 5.69
CA ARG A 103 5.81 1.17 6.30
C ARG A 103 5.29 1.44 7.71
N ARG A 104 3.97 1.38 7.90
CA ARG A 104 3.35 1.52 9.22
C ARG A 104 3.82 0.43 10.19
N PHE A 105 3.86 -0.81 9.70
CA PHE A 105 4.35 -1.95 10.46
C PHE A 105 5.81 -1.76 10.89
N LEU A 106 6.70 -1.41 9.95
CA LEU A 106 8.11 -1.14 10.23
C LEU A 106 8.27 -0.05 11.28
N HIS A 107 7.63 1.10 11.08
CA HIS A 107 7.71 2.22 12.01
C HIS A 107 7.24 1.86 13.44
N SER A 108 6.21 1.02 13.55
CA SER A 108 5.67 0.59 14.85
C SER A 108 6.58 -0.38 15.62
N HIS A 109 7.56 -0.98 14.94
CA HIS A 109 8.47 -1.99 15.48
C HIS A 109 9.94 -1.64 15.21
N GLU A 110 10.22 -0.39 14.86
CA GLU A 110 11.57 0.06 14.51
C GLU A 110 12.42 0.22 15.77
N GLU A 111 13.64 -0.30 15.71
CA GLU A 111 14.67 -0.05 16.73
C GLU A 111 15.34 1.30 16.45
N PRO A 112 15.45 2.21 17.44
CA PRO A 112 16.23 3.43 17.25
C PRO A 112 17.71 3.08 17.05
N SER A 113 18.40 3.82 16.19
CA SER A 113 19.86 3.70 16.08
C SER A 113 20.54 4.34 17.29
N ASP A 114 21.74 3.87 17.62
CA ASP A 114 22.54 4.42 18.72
C ASP A 114 22.74 5.93 18.59
N ASP A 115 22.94 6.41 17.36
CA ASP A 115 23.06 7.83 17.04
C ASP A 115 21.78 8.64 17.35
N VAL A 116 20.61 8.07 17.03
CA VAL A 116 19.33 8.72 17.33
C VAL A 116 19.08 8.75 18.84
N VAL A 117 19.43 7.69 19.56
CA VAL A 117 19.33 7.65 21.04
C VAL A 117 20.28 8.66 21.68
N ALA A 118 21.51 8.80 21.18
CA ALA A 118 22.51 9.72 21.72
C ALA A 118 22.16 11.19 21.49
N ASN A 119 21.54 11.52 20.35
CA ASN A 119 21.31 12.91 19.94
C ASN A 119 19.87 13.41 20.20
N THR A 120 18.96 12.56 20.68
CA THR A 120 17.55 12.91 20.86
C THR A 120 17.15 12.84 22.34
N PRO A 121 16.41 13.84 22.88
CA PRO A 121 15.92 13.78 24.25
C PRO A 121 15.11 12.49 24.52
N PRO A 122 15.27 11.84 25.69
CA PRO A 122 14.65 10.54 25.97
C PRO A 122 13.11 10.51 25.77
N GLY A 123 12.42 11.57 26.20
CA GLY A 123 10.97 11.70 26.00
C GLY A 123 10.55 11.79 24.54
N ARG A 124 11.43 12.27 23.66
CA ARG A 124 11.19 12.36 22.21
C ARG A 124 11.52 11.04 21.51
N VAL A 125 12.51 10.28 21.99
CA VAL A 125 12.81 8.93 21.48
C VAL A 125 11.60 8.01 21.67
N ALA A 126 10.97 8.01 22.85
CA ALA A 126 9.79 7.19 23.12
C ALA A 126 8.58 7.54 22.22
N GLN A 127 8.46 8.80 21.78
CA GLN A 127 7.41 9.23 20.84
C GLN A 127 7.70 8.77 19.40
N LEU A 128 8.97 8.76 19.00
CA LEU A 128 9.40 8.41 17.64
C LEU A 128 9.51 6.90 17.41
N PHE A 129 9.77 6.14 18.48
CA PHE A 129 9.97 4.69 18.45
C PHE A 129 8.99 4.02 19.41
N PRO A 130 7.74 3.76 18.95
CA PRO A 130 6.68 3.19 19.78
C PRO A 130 7.05 1.84 20.42
N LEU A 131 8.03 1.14 19.85
CA LEU A 131 8.57 -0.09 20.40
C LEU A 131 9.17 0.11 21.79
N MET A 132 9.78 1.26 22.09
CA MET A 132 10.39 1.50 23.40
C MET A 132 9.36 1.57 24.54
N ALA A 133 8.10 1.86 24.21
CA ALA A 133 7.00 1.88 25.17
C ALA A 133 6.28 0.52 25.28
N ARG A 134 6.71 -0.51 24.52
CA ARG A 134 6.02 -1.79 24.40
C ARG A 134 6.97 -2.95 24.70
N ASP A 135 6.52 -3.91 25.48
CA ASP A 135 7.25 -5.16 25.71
C ASP A 135 6.99 -6.15 24.56
N LEU A 136 7.67 -5.96 23.43
CA LEU A 136 7.60 -6.86 22.27
C LEU A 136 8.87 -7.69 22.15
N ARG A 137 8.70 -8.93 21.67
CA ARG A 137 9.79 -9.92 21.57
C ARG A 137 10.75 -9.70 20.40
N PHE A 138 10.49 -8.71 19.55
CA PHE A 138 11.32 -8.41 18.39
C PHE A 138 11.39 -6.91 18.14
N ALA A 139 12.51 -6.50 17.56
CA ALA A 139 12.74 -5.16 17.02
C ALA A 139 13.18 -5.30 15.56
N ILE A 140 12.85 -4.32 14.74
CA ILE A 140 13.16 -4.34 13.32
C ILE A 140 14.14 -3.22 13.01
N ARG A 141 15.19 -3.57 12.25
CA ARG A 141 16.11 -2.61 11.67
C ARG A 141 16.06 -2.71 10.16
N ARG A 142 15.95 -1.56 9.48
CA ARG A 142 16.01 -1.53 8.03
C ARG A 142 17.45 -1.74 7.55
N VAL A 143 17.68 -2.85 6.85
CA VAL A 143 19.03 -3.20 6.35
C VAL A 143 19.36 -2.56 5.00
N SER A 144 18.35 -2.18 4.21
CA SER A 144 18.58 -1.60 2.87
C SER A 144 17.49 -0.61 2.45
N PRO A 145 17.82 0.37 1.59
CA PRO A 145 16.81 1.23 0.99
C PRO A 145 15.87 0.41 0.09
N MET A 146 14.70 0.98 -0.18
CA MET A 146 13.70 0.33 -1.02
C MET A 146 14.26 0.32 -2.45
N VAL A 147 14.54 -0.87 -2.97
CA VAL A 147 14.96 -1.03 -4.36
C VAL A 147 13.74 -0.75 -5.24
N ARG A 148 13.75 0.40 -5.93
CA ARG A 148 12.80 0.64 -7.02
C ARG A 148 13.30 -0.15 -8.22
N ARG A 149 12.41 -0.88 -8.91
CA ARG A 149 12.77 -1.49 -10.20
C ARG A 149 13.37 -0.39 -11.07
N LEU A 150 14.61 -0.58 -11.51
CA LEU A 150 15.16 0.19 -12.60
C LEU A 150 14.30 -0.09 -13.84
N PRO A 151 14.09 0.89 -14.73
CA PRO A 151 13.49 0.63 -16.04
C PRO A 151 14.24 -0.55 -16.68
N ARG A 152 13.50 -1.51 -17.25
CA ARG A 152 14.12 -2.59 -18.04
C ARG A 152 15.05 -1.92 -19.07
N PRO A 153 16.35 -2.25 -19.10
CA PRO A 153 17.21 -1.70 -20.11
C PRO A 153 16.76 -2.23 -21.48
N ALA A 154 16.73 -1.35 -22.48
CA ALA A 154 16.09 -1.57 -23.78
C ALA A 154 16.81 -2.58 -24.71
N TYR A 155 17.69 -3.45 -24.21
CA TYR A 155 18.56 -4.28 -25.06
C TYR A 155 18.13 -5.75 -25.21
N GLU A 156 16.99 -6.18 -24.66
CA GLU A 156 16.46 -7.54 -24.89
C GLU A 156 15.36 -7.57 -25.98
N THR A 157 15.67 -6.99 -27.14
CA THR A 157 15.05 -7.37 -28.42
C THR A 157 16.16 -7.88 -29.33
N LEU A 158 16.75 -9.01 -28.96
CA LEU A 158 17.63 -9.80 -29.80
C LEU A 158 17.01 -11.20 -29.96
N GLU A 159 15.85 -11.26 -30.58
CA GLU A 159 15.38 -12.47 -31.25
C GLU A 159 14.89 -12.09 -32.66
N GLY A 160 15.39 -12.78 -33.68
CA GLY A 160 14.65 -12.93 -34.94
C GLY A 160 15.11 -12.13 -36.17
N ARG A 161 16.41 -12.07 -36.48
CA ARG A 161 16.85 -12.01 -37.89
C ARG A 161 17.79 -13.17 -38.19
N GLN A 162 17.23 -14.38 -38.23
CA GLN A 162 17.74 -15.40 -39.14
C GLN A 162 17.16 -15.09 -40.53
N ARG A 163 18.04 -14.72 -41.45
CA ARG A 163 17.89 -14.95 -42.90
C ARG A 163 19.08 -15.78 -43.32
#